data_AF-A0A2Z4RRW0-F1
#
_entry.id   AF-A0A2Z4RRW0-F1
#
_cell.length_a   1.000
_cell.length_b   1.000
_cell.length_c   1.000
_cell.angle_alpha   90.00
_cell.angle_beta   90.00
_cell.angle_gamma   90.00
#
_symmetry.space_group_name_H-M   'P 1'
#
loop_
_entity.id
_entity.type
_entity.pdbx_description
1 polymer ?
#
loop_
_entity_poly.entity_id
_entity_poly.type
_entity_poly.pdbx_seq_one_letter_code
_entity_poly.pdbx_strand_id
1 'polypeptide(L)'
;MSVKLVDHSWTKIIERDAFAKIVLRDKIEKVQQLEEAIRSNDGADAAGNVLNHGLIVHALKRCLENLDGSTTLTEQDFWVCYEFATAAARKAEKILAEDDDSEE
;
A
#
# COMPACT_ATOMS: atom_id res chain seq x y z
N MET A 1 -15.63 -6.82 -4.16
CA MET A 1 -14.92 -7.15 -2.90
C MET A 1 -14.50 -5.84 -2.23
N SER A 2 -15.11 -5.42 -1.11
CA SER A 2 -14.72 -4.17 -0.41
C SER A 2 -13.37 -4.30 0.31
N VAL A 3 -12.27 -4.06 -0.40
CA VAL A 3 -10.92 -4.07 0.18
C VAL A 3 -10.61 -2.72 0.81
N LYS A 4 -10.21 -2.74 2.08
CA LYS A 4 -9.75 -1.55 2.80
C LYS A 4 -8.27 -1.67 3.16
N LEU A 5 -7.42 -1.07 2.33
CA LEU A 5 -5.99 -0.95 2.55
C LEU A 5 -5.69 0.07 3.66
N VAL A 6 -6.30 1.26 3.59
CA VAL A 6 -6.12 2.38 4.52
C VAL A 6 -7.15 2.28 5.63
N ASP A 7 -6.86 1.42 6.61
CA ASP A 7 -7.67 1.23 7.82
C ASP A 7 -7.10 2.02 9.02
N HIS A 8 -7.69 1.82 10.20
CA HIS A 8 -7.24 2.50 11.43
C HIS A 8 -5.79 2.18 11.79
N SER A 9 -5.26 1.00 11.44
CA SER A 9 -3.85 0.69 11.70
C SER A 9 -2.91 1.53 10.84
N TRP A 10 -3.35 1.99 9.66
CA TRP A 10 -2.54 2.83 8.77
C TRP A 10 -2.10 4.14 9.44
N THR A 11 -2.92 4.71 10.32
CA THR A 11 -2.56 5.94 11.05
C THR A 11 -1.42 5.70 12.04
N LYS A 12 -1.12 4.45 12.38
CA LYS A 12 0.00 4.11 13.27
C LYS A 12 1.36 4.16 12.59
N ILE A 13 1.41 4.17 11.26
CA ILE A 13 2.66 4.28 10.51
C ILE A 13 3.35 5.63 10.81
N ILE A 14 2.57 6.70 11.00
CA ILE A 14 3.11 8.04 11.29
C ILE A 14 3.78 8.15 12.66
N GLU A 15 3.51 7.21 13.57
CA GLU A 15 4.09 7.18 14.92
C GLU A 15 5.57 6.76 14.88
N ARG A 16 6.01 6.14 13.77
CA ARG A 16 7.43 5.80 13.48
C ARG A 16 8.13 5.00 14.58
N ASP A 17 7.36 4.22 15.32
CA ASP A 17 7.84 3.40 16.42
C ASP A 17 7.95 1.90 16.03
N ALA A 18 8.14 1.03 17.02
CA ALA A 18 8.19 -0.41 16.78
C ALA A 18 6.87 -0.95 16.22
N PHE A 19 5.73 -0.34 16.56
CA PHE A 19 4.43 -0.75 16.06
C PHE A 19 4.23 -0.32 14.60
N ALA A 20 4.72 0.86 14.20
CA ALA A 20 4.73 1.29 12.80
C ALA A 20 5.42 0.26 11.88
N LYS A 21 6.49 -0.39 12.33
CA LYS A 21 7.16 -1.47 11.58
C LYS A 21 6.28 -2.70 11.39
N ILE A 22 5.52 -3.07 12.42
CA ILE A 22 4.58 -4.21 12.36
C ILE A 22 3.48 -3.91 11.34
N VAL A 23 2.90 -2.71 11.42
CA VAL A 23 1.87 -2.27 10.48
C VAL A 23 2.40 -2.21 9.05
N LEU A 24 3.59 -1.66 8.82
CA LEU A 24 4.19 -1.61 7.48
C LEU A 24 4.34 -3.01 6.88
N ARG A 25 4.81 -4.00 7.65
CA ARG A 25 4.94 -5.38 7.18
C ARG A 25 3.59 -6.00 6.82
N ASP A 26 2.59 -5.85 7.68
CA ASP A 26 1.21 -6.31 7.43
C ASP A 26 0.61 -5.68 6.16
N LYS A 27 0.81 -4.36 5.96
CA LYS A 27 0.31 -3.65 4.78
C LYS A 27 1.03 -4.06 3.51
N ILE A 28 2.34 -4.26 3.56
CA ILE A 28 3.11 -4.79 2.43
C ILE A 28 2.54 -6.15 2.01
N GLU A 29 2.36 -7.06 2.96
CA GLU A 29 1.84 -8.40 2.68
C GLU A 29 0.42 -8.36 2.09
N LYS A 30 -0.48 -7.57 2.69
CA LYS A 30 -1.85 -7.41 2.19
C LYS A 30 -1.90 -6.88 0.76
N VAL A 31 -1.10 -5.87 0.44
CA VAL A 31 -1.08 -5.32 -0.93
C VAL A 31 -0.52 -6.35 -1.93
N GLN A 32 0.49 -7.13 -1.54
CA GLN A 32 1.03 -8.20 -2.40
C GLN A 32 0.02 -9.34 -2.62
N GLN A 33 -0.71 -9.74 -1.58
CA GLN A 33 -1.78 -10.75 -1.70
C GLN A 33 -2.91 -10.26 -2.62
N LEU A 34 -3.30 -8.98 -2.48
CA LEU A 34 -4.29 -8.36 -3.35
C LEU A 34 -3.80 -8.29 -4.81
N GLU A 35 -2.53 -7.96 -5.03
CA GLU A 35 -1.94 -7.94 -6.37
C GLU A 35 -2.03 -9.31 -7.04
N GLU A 36 -1.70 -10.37 -6.31
CA GLU A 36 -1.77 -11.73 -6.84
C GLU A 36 -3.21 -12.17 -7.10
N ALA A 37 -4.16 -11.76 -6.25
CA ALA A 37 -5.58 -12.04 -6.43
C ALA A 37 -6.14 -11.36 -7.69
N ILE A 38 -5.90 -10.05 -7.88
CA ILE A 38 -6.32 -9.32 -9.08
C ILE A 38 -5.63 -9.89 -10.31
N ARG A 39 -4.33 -10.18 -10.23
CA ARG A 39 -3.58 -10.76 -11.35
C ARG A 39 -4.16 -12.10 -11.79
N SER A 40 -4.59 -12.94 -10.84
CA SER A 40 -5.17 -14.25 -11.11
C SER A 40 -6.56 -14.17 -11.73
N ASN A 41 -7.36 -13.17 -11.34
CA ASN A 41 -8.74 -13.03 -11.80
C ASN A 41 -8.86 -12.20 -13.09
N ASP A 42 -8.17 -11.06 -13.15
CA ASP A 42 -8.38 -10.00 -14.13
C ASP A 42 -7.15 -9.74 -15.01
N GLY A 43 -6.03 -10.40 -14.69
CA GLY A 43 -4.78 -10.32 -15.45
C GLY A 43 -3.78 -9.28 -14.92
N ALA A 44 -2.56 -9.35 -15.46
CA ALA A 44 -1.44 -8.54 -14.99
C ALA A 44 -1.64 -7.03 -15.22
N ASP A 45 -2.30 -6.64 -16.31
CA ASP A 45 -2.57 -5.24 -16.62
C ASP A 45 -3.57 -4.63 -15.63
N ALA A 46 -4.61 -5.37 -15.24
CA ALA A 46 -5.55 -4.96 -14.22
C ALA A 46 -4.85 -4.76 -12.87
N ALA A 47 -4.04 -5.72 -12.44
CA ALA A 47 -3.26 -5.61 -11.20
C ALA A 47 -2.31 -4.38 -11.22
N GLY A 48 -1.67 -4.12 -12.36
CA GLY A 48 -0.83 -2.94 -12.56
C GLY A 48 -1.61 -1.63 -12.46
N ASN A 49 -2.77 -1.54 -13.10
CA ASN A 49 -3.61 -0.34 -13.10
C ASN A 49 -4.20 -0.05 -11.72
N VAL A 50 -4.68 -1.08 -11.01
CA VAL A 50 -5.30 -0.94 -9.69
C VAL A 50 -4.24 -0.60 -8.63
N LEU A 51 -3.11 -1.33 -8.61
CA LEU A 51 -2.09 -1.22 -7.56
C LEU A 51 -0.87 -0.40 -7.95
N ASN A 52 -1.01 0.40 -9.01
CA ASN A 52 -0.01 1.34 -9.48
C ASN A 52 1.35 0.66 -9.74
N HIS A 53 1.34 -0.49 -10.43
CA HIS A 53 2.51 -1.28 -10.81
C HIS A 53 3.45 -1.62 -9.63
N GLY A 54 2.89 -1.95 -8.47
CA GLY A 54 3.66 -2.31 -7.28
C GLY A 54 4.33 -1.13 -6.57
N LEU A 55 4.08 0.11 -7.00
CA LEU A 55 4.64 1.31 -6.38
C LEU A 55 4.14 1.51 -4.94
N ILE A 56 2.94 1.03 -4.60
CA ILE A 56 2.43 1.04 -3.22
C ILE A 56 3.37 0.23 -2.32
N VAL A 57 3.67 -1.02 -2.71
CA VAL A 57 4.58 -1.91 -1.97
C VAL A 57 5.98 -1.31 -1.91
N HIS A 58 6.47 -0.73 -3.01
CA HIS A 58 7.77 -0.08 -3.03
C HIS A 58 7.86 1.04 -1.99
N ALA A 59 6.88 1.95 -1.98
CA ALA A 59 6.84 3.07 -1.05
C ALA A 59 6.77 2.61 0.41
N LEU A 60 5.92 1.62 0.72
CA LEU A 60 5.86 1.05 2.08
C LEU A 60 7.18 0.40 2.51
N LYS A 61 7.90 -0.27 1.59
CA LYS A 61 9.24 -0.82 1.86
C LYS A 61 10.26 0.28 2.17
N ARG A 62 10.23 1.41 1.47
CA ARG A 62 11.10 2.56 1.77
C ARG A 62 10.80 3.15 3.16
N CYS A 63 9.52 3.24 3.54
CA CYS A 63 9.17 3.62 4.90
C CYS A 63 9.77 2.65 5.93
N LEU A 64 9.66 1.34 5.69
CA LEU A 64 10.20 0.32 6.59
C LEU A 64 11.74 0.36 6.68
N GLU A 65 12.42 0.49 5.55
CA GLU A 65 13.89 0.64 5.48
C GLU A 65 14.37 1.87 6.25
N ASN A 66 13.65 3.00 6.17
CA ASN A 66 13.96 4.18 6.98
C ASN A 66 13.83 3.88 8.48
N LEU A 67 12.73 3.23 8.91
CA LEU A 67 12.55 2.87 10.33
C LEU A 67 13.54 1.81 10.81
N ASP A 68 14.05 0.95 9.93
CA ASP A 68 15.10 -0.03 10.22
C ASP A 68 16.51 0.61 10.26
N GLY A 69 16.63 1.92 10.07
CA GLY A 69 17.88 2.67 10.25
C GLY A 69 18.72 2.76 8.98
N SER A 70 18.09 2.74 7.80
CA SER A 70 18.78 2.95 6.53
C SER A 70 19.64 4.21 6.55
N THR A 71 20.87 4.11 6.03
CA THR A 71 21.81 5.24 5.89
C THR A 71 21.59 6.04 4.61
N THR A 72 20.74 5.55 3.70
CA THR A 72 20.50 6.16 2.38
C THR A 72 19.13 6.82 2.26
N LEU A 73 18.25 6.63 3.24
CA LEU A 73 16.91 7.22 3.26
C LEU A 73 16.79 8.25 4.36
N THR A 74 16.45 9.47 3.98
CA THR A 74 16.19 10.58 4.88
C THR A 74 14.79 10.47 5.49
N GLU A 75 14.53 11.27 6.52
CA GLU A 75 13.18 11.44 7.05
C GLU A 75 12.21 12.02 6.00
N GLN A 76 12.68 12.89 5.11
CA GLN A 76 11.88 13.41 4.01
C GLN A 76 11.45 12.29 3.06
N ASP A 77 12.34 11.33 2.77
CA ASP A 77 12.00 10.17 1.94
C ASP A 77 10.90 9.33 2.57
N PHE A 78 10.92 9.16 3.90
CA PHE A 78 9.84 8.49 4.62
C PHE A 78 8.49 9.18 4.39
N TRP A 79 8.43 10.50 4.57
CA TRP A 79 7.17 11.24 4.41
C TRP A 79 6.67 11.24 2.98
N VAL A 80 7.57 11.43 2.01
CA VAL A 80 7.22 11.35 0.57
C VAL A 80 6.66 9.97 0.22
N CYS A 81 7.30 8.90 0.68
CA CYS A 81 6.84 7.54 0.43
C CYS A 81 5.52 7.24 1.16
N TYR A 82 5.36 7.69 2.39
CA TYR A 82 4.13 7.50 3.16
C TYR A 82 2.93 8.18 2.52
N GLU A 83 3.05 9.45 2.15
CA GLU A 83 1.98 10.22 1.50
C GLU A 83 1.62 9.62 0.14
N PHE A 84 2.63 9.25 -0.65
CA PHE A 84 2.41 8.56 -1.93
C PHE A 84 1.68 7.23 -1.73
N ALA A 85 2.15 6.37 -0.82
CA ALA A 85 1.52 5.07 -0.56
C ALA A 85 0.07 5.24 -0.10
N THR A 86 -0.21 6.24 0.74
CA THR A 86 -1.55 6.55 1.23
C THR A 86 -2.47 6.99 0.10
N ALA A 87 -2.02 7.92 -0.74
CA ALA A 87 -2.81 8.39 -1.88
C ALA A 87 -3.07 7.27 -2.90
N ALA A 88 -2.04 6.47 -3.22
CA ALA A 88 -2.15 5.36 -4.15
C ALA A 88 -3.04 4.23 -3.61
N ALA A 89 -2.94 3.89 -2.33
CA ALA A 89 -3.80 2.90 -1.69
C ALA A 89 -5.28 3.34 -1.70
N ARG A 90 -5.58 4.61 -1.37
CA ARG A 90 -6.95 5.15 -1.47
C ARG A 90 -7.49 5.13 -2.89
N LYS A 91 -6.64 5.41 -3.87
CA LYS A 91 -7.02 5.32 -5.28
C LYS A 91 -7.35 3.88 -5.66
N ALA A 92 -6.56 2.91 -5.22
CA ALA A 92 -6.83 1.49 -5.44
C ALA A 92 -8.14 1.03 -4.80
N GLU A 93 -8.40 1.42 -3.54
CA GLU A 93 -9.68 1.17 -2.84
C GLU A 93 -10.87 1.71 -3.64
N LYS A 94 -10.73 2.92 -4.21
CA LYS A 94 -11.78 3.54 -5.01
C LYS A 94 -12.04 2.77 -6.31
N ILE A 95 -10.99 2.37 -7.04
CA ILE A 95 -11.15 1.60 -8.29
C ILE A 95 -11.86 0.27 -8.00
N LEU A 96 -11.41 -0.45 -6.97
CA LEU A 96 -12.01 -1.72 -6.58
C LEU A 96 -13.47 -1.61 -6.11
N ALA A 97 -13.86 -0.45 -5.58
CA ALA A 97 -15.26 -0.19 -5.22
C ALA A 97 -16.13 0.15 -6.45
N GLU A 98 -15.59 0.91 -7.40
CA GLU A 98 -16.29 1.23 -8.66
C GLU A 98 -16.50 0.00 -9.53
N ASP A 99 -15.55 -0.94 -9.55
CA ASP A 99 -15.70 -2.23 -10.24
C ASP A 99 -16.84 -3.06 -9.62
N ASP A 100 -17.00 -3.05 -8.28
CA ASP A 100 -18.05 -3.80 -7.55
C ASP A 100 -19.47 -3.26 -7.80
N ASP A 101 -19.63 -1.94 -7.95
CA ASP A 101 -20.93 -1.29 -8.22
C ASP A 101 -21.36 -1.39 -9.70
N SER A 102 -20.47 -1.81 -10.60
CA SER A 102 -20.73 -1.89 -12.05
C SER A 102 -21.28 -3.24 -12.53
N GLU A 103 -21.39 -4.22 -11.63
CA GLU A 103 -21.95 -5.56 -11.91
C GLU A 103 -23.43 -5.75 -11.50
N GLU A 104 -24.16 -4.67 -11.15
CA GLU A 104 -25.63 -4.71 -10.89
C GLU A 104 -26.51 -4.30 -12.08
#